data_AF-A0A538EB55-F1
#
_entry.id   AF-A0A538EB55-F1
#
_cell.length_a   1.000
_cell.length_b   1.000
_cell.length_c   1.000
_cell.angle_alpha   90.00
_cell.angle_beta   90.00
_cell.angle_gamma   90.00
#
_symmetry.space_group_name_H-M   'P 1'
#
loop_
_entity.id
_entity.type
_entity.pdbx_description
1 polymer ?
#
loop_
_entity_poly.entity_id
_entity_poly.type
_entity_poly.pdbx_seq_one_letter_code
_entity_poly.pdbx_strand_id
1 'polypeptide(L)'
;MLDPRIYRAGLVPALLAFIVGAFSIQPAPRALTTTLPPDSFSGGRAFAELHDLAQRYPSRKPGSRGDDRLAGRVRTSLVDAGFRVRDRRFAARTAVGERTLRDVVGVRAGLSERQIVVVAHRDALWRPATADLSGTAALLELARVFNGRTLNKTLVLASTSGGSGGAAGAAALADDLAGGPVDAVLVLGDMAGSRERRPMVVPWSNAVGIAPLQPRLTAEAAVQLETGLQAGQPGALSQFARLAFPLTAGEQGELDAAGLPAFLLSRSGERGPGRATAVSPVRLGQMGRTALRSITALDSRAAAG
;
A
#
# COMPACT_ATOMS: atom_id res chain seq x y z
N MET A 1 64.66 -7.27 -1.77
CA MET A 1 64.19 -6.86 -0.43
C MET A 1 63.13 -5.79 -0.63
N LEU A 2 61.88 -6.05 -0.27
CA LEU A 2 60.77 -5.10 -0.42
C LEU A 2 60.96 -3.96 0.60
N ASP A 3 60.98 -2.71 0.13
CA ASP A 3 61.19 -1.54 0.98
C ASP A 3 59.97 -1.33 1.91
N PRO A 4 60.12 -1.44 3.24
CA PRO A 4 59.01 -1.34 4.20
C PRO A 4 58.30 0.02 4.16
N ARG A 5 58.91 1.04 3.55
CA ARG A 5 58.31 2.37 3.34
C ARG A 5 57.17 2.35 2.32
N ILE A 6 57.30 1.54 1.27
CA ILE A 6 56.28 1.39 0.22
C ILE A 6 55.06 0.62 0.77
N TYR A 7 55.30 -0.38 1.62
CA TYR A 7 54.23 -1.13 2.28
C TYR A 7 53.43 -0.22 3.24
N ARG A 8 54.09 0.65 4.01
CA ARG A 8 53.41 1.65 4.86
C ARG A 8 52.63 2.69 4.07
N ALA A 9 53.13 3.12 2.90
CA ALA A 9 52.48 4.13 2.07
C ALA A 9 51.16 3.64 1.43
N GLY A 10 51.06 2.35 1.08
CA GLY A 10 49.82 1.75 0.55
C GLY A 10 48.84 1.26 1.63
N LEU A 11 49.37 0.82 2.79
CA LEU A 11 48.54 0.24 3.86
C LEU A 11 47.73 1.29 4.61
N VAL A 12 48.24 2.51 4.78
CA VAL A 12 47.53 3.58 5.50
C VAL A 12 46.25 4.02 4.77
N PRO A 13 46.25 4.32 3.45
CA PRO A 13 45.02 4.61 2.72
C PRO A 13 44.04 3.43 2.70
N ALA A 14 44.54 2.19 2.55
CA ALA A 14 43.71 0.99 2.53
C ALA A 14 43.05 0.72 3.90
N LEU A 15 43.80 0.91 5.00
CA LEU A 15 43.28 0.82 6.36
C LEU A 15 42.27 1.93 6.63
N LEU A 16 42.53 3.16 6.16
CA LEU A 16 41.59 4.27 6.27
C LEU A 16 40.29 3.98 5.50
N ALA A 17 40.38 3.47 4.27
CA ALA A 17 39.22 3.06 3.47
C ALA A 17 38.47 1.90 4.12
N PHE A 18 39.17 0.95 4.75
CA PHE A 18 38.56 -0.14 5.52
C PHE A 18 37.83 0.38 6.77
N ILE A 19 38.44 1.31 7.51
CA ILE A 19 37.83 1.93 8.70
C ILE A 19 36.59 2.74 8.28
N VAL A 20 36.71 3.59 7.24
CA VAL A 20 35.56 4.33 6.69
C VAL A 20 34.47 3.37 6.21
N GLY A 21 34.83 2.28 5.53
CA GLY A 21 33.91 1.24 5.11
C GLY A 21 33.20 0.58 6.30
N ALA A 22 33.95 0.16 7.32
CA ALA A 22 33.43 -0.52 8.51
C ALA A 22 32.51 0.40 9.35
N PHE A 23 32.84 1.68 9.48
CA PHE A 23 32.02 2.67 10.17
C PHE A 23 30.90 3.27 9.30
N SER A 24 30.92 3.07 7.98
CA SER A 24 29.83 3.41 7.07
C SER A 24 28.72 2.35 7.04
N ILE A 25 28.92 1.19 7.67
CA ILE A 25 27.88 0.16 7.81
C ILE A 25 26.88 0.62 8.87
N GLN A 26 25.81 1.28 8.41
CA GLN A 26 24.67 1.56 9.28
C GLN A 26 23.93 0.25 9.61
N PRO A 27 23.38 0.10 10.83
CA PRO A 27 22.54 -1.04 11.15
C PRO A 27 21.38 -1.13 10.15
N ALA A 28 21.14 -2.32 9.61
CA ALA A 28 20.00 -2.55 8.74
C ALA A 28 18.70 -2.09 9.46
N PRO A 29 17.83 -1.31 8.81
CA PRO A 29 16.55 -0.92 9.38
C PRO A 29 15.77 -2.15 9.84
N ARG A 30 15.23 -2.12 11.06
CA ARG A 30 14.38 -3.20 11.59
C ARG A 30 12.90 -2.89 11.36
N ALA A 31 12.10 -3.94 11.21
CA ALA A 31 10.65 -3.83 11.22
C ALA A 31 10.15 -3.14 12.49
N LEU A 32 9.20 -2.23 12.36
CA LEU A 32 8.49 -1.68 13.50
C LEU A 32 7.50 -2.72 14.02
N THR A 33 7.31 -2.76 15.32
CA THR A 33 6.35 -3.66 15.97
C THR A 33 5.38 -2.85 16.81
N THR A 34 4.24 -3.46 17.09
CA THR A 34 3.24 -2.89 17.99
C THR A 34 2.70 -3.99 18.90
N THR A 35 2.49 -3.64 20.17
CA THR A 35 1.82 -4.50 21.16
C THR A 35 0.31 -4.34 21.13
N LEU A 36 -0.22 -3.37 20.37
CA LEU A 36 -1.66 -3.16 20.22
C LEU A 36 -2.29 -4.33 19.43
N PRO A 37 -3.31 -5.00 19.99
CA PRO A 37 -3.98 -6.10 19.29
C PRO A 37 -4.69 -5.61 18.03
N PRO A 38 -4.53 -6.28 16.88
CA PRO A 38 -5.25 -5.94 15.66
C PRO A 38 -6.68 -6.49 15.65
N ASP A 39 -7.13 -7.17 16.70
CA ASP A 39 -8.46 -7.83 16.76
C ASP A 39 -9.65 -6.85 16.67
N SER A 40 -9.38 -5.55 16.80
CA SER A 40 -10.38 -4.52 16.50
C SER A 40 -10.85 -4.51 15.04
N PHE A 41 -10.05 -5.03 14.09
CA PHE A 41 -10.47 -5.27 12.71
C PHE A 41 -11.32 -6.55 12.64
N SER A 42 -12.59 -6.41 12.25
CA SER A 42 -13.51 -7.55 12.13
C SER A 42 -13.54 -8.10 10.70
N GLY A 43 -12.90 -9.25 10.49
CA GLY A 43 -12.96 -9.98 9.21
C GLY A 43 -14.39 -10.33 8.78
N GLY A 44 -15.26 -10.69 9.74
CA GLY A 44 -16.67 -10.99 9.48
C GLY A 44 -17.43 -9.77 8.97
N ARG A 45 -17.26 -8.59 9.58
CA ARG A 45 -17.89 -7.35 9.13
C ARG A 45 -17.37 -6.91 7.76
N ALA A 46 -16.05 -6.92 7.57
CA ALA A 46 -15.45 -6.58 6.29
C ALA A 46 -15.93 -7.51 5.17
N PHE A 47 -16.14 -8.80 5.47
CA PHE A 47 -16.63 -9.77 4.49
C PHE A 47 -18.12 -9.60 4.16
N ALA A 48 -18.94 -9.24 5.15
CA ALA A 48 -20.33 -8.86 4.93
C ALA A 48 -20.42 -7.60 4.05
N GLU A 49 -19.64 -6.56 4.36
CA GLU A 49 -19.56 -5.35 3.53
C GLU A 49 -19.09 -5.69 2.10
N LEU A 50 -18.10 -6.57 1.95
CA LEU A 50 -17.64 -7.01 0.62
C LEU A 50 -18.76 -7.65 -0.22
N HIS A 51 -19.54 -8.56 0.37
CA HIS A 51 -20.64 -9.23 -0.33
C HIS A 51 -21.73 -8.23 -0.72
N ASP A 52 -22.06 -7.36 0.21
CA ASP A 52 -23.04 -6.31 0.00
C ASP A 52 -22.62 -5.36 -1.14
N LEU A 53 -21.38 -4.87 -1.11
CA LEU A 53 -20.85 -4.01 -2.18
C LEU A 53 -20.82 -4.75 -3.52
N ALA A 54 -20.45 -6.03 -3.55
CA ALA A 54 -20.43 -6.82 -4.78
C ALA A 54 -21.83 -7.03 -5.37
N GLN A 55 -22.85 -7.18 -4.52
CA GLN A 55 -24.25 -7.31 -4.94
C GLN A 55 -24.84 -5.98 -5.43
N ARG A 56 -24.58 -4.87 -4.73
CA ARG A 56 -25.10 -3.54 -5.06
C ARG A 56 -24.36 -2.86 -6.22
N TYR A 57 -23.07 -3.15 -6.39
CA TYR A 57 -22.19 -2.55 -7.39
C TYR A 57 -21.49 -3.60 -8.27
N PRO A 58 -22.26 -4.49 -8.95
CA PRO A 58 -21.69 -5.61 -9.69
C PRO A 58 -20.98 -5.20 -10.98
N SER A 59 -21.18 -3.96 -11.45
CA SER A 59 -20.52 -3.35 -12.61
C SER A 59 -19.98 -1.99 -12.19
N ARG A 60 -18.65 -1.83 -12.25
CA ARG A 60 -17.95 -0.66 -11.71
C ARG A 60 -16.69 -0.36 -12.53
N LYS A 61 -16.83 -0.36 -13.87
CA LYS A 61 -15.74 0.08 -14.75
C LYS A 61 -15.30 1.51 -14.38
N PRO A 62 -14.02 1.86 -14.56
CA PRO A 62 -13.51 3.21 -14.28
C PRO A 62 -14.42 4.30 -14.87
N GLY A 63 -14.85 5.26 -14.05
CA GLY A 63 -15.69 6.40 -14.48
C GLY A 63 -17.10 6.02 -14.95
N SER A 64 -17.54 4.79 -14.69
CA SER A 64 -18.92 4.38 -14.98
C SER A 64 -19.88 4.82 -13.88
N ARG A 65 -21.18 4.85 -14.18
CA ARG A 65 -22.23 5.13 -13.17
C ARG A 65 -22.14 4.22 -11.93
N GLY A 66 -21.76 2.95 -12.10
CA GLY A 66 -21.64 2.02 -10.98
C GLY A 66 -20.44 2.33 -10.09
N ASP A 67 -19.32 2.74 -10.68
CA ASP A 67 -18.14 3.22 -9.98
C ASP A 67 -18.43 4.54 -9.23
N ASP A 68 -19.11 5.49 -9.88
CA ASP A 68 -19.50 6.77 -9.26
C ASP A 68 -20.48 6.61 -8.09
N ARG A 69 -21.43 5.68 -8.19
CA ARG A 69 -22.32 5.38 -7.06
C ARG A 69 -21.56 4.72 -5.91
N LEU A 70 -20.60 3.83 -6.22
CA LEU A 70 -19.74 3.23 -5.20
C LEU A 70 -18.84 4.29 -4.53
N ALA A 71 -18.31 5.26 -5.27
CA ALA A 71 -17.65 6.44 -4.68
C ALA A 71 -18.57 7.19 -3.71
N GLY A 72 -19.84 7.41 -4.08
CA GLY A 72 -20.83 8.01 -3.20
C GLY A 72 -21.00 7.24 -1.89
N ARG A 73 -21.12 5.90 -1.98
CA ARG A 73 -21.20 5.02 -0.80
C ARG A 73 -19.95 5.10 0.07
N VAL A 74 -18.76 5.08 -0.52
CA VAL A 74 -17.49 5.21 0.21
C VAL A 74 -17.40 6.56 0.91
N ARG A 75 -17.78 7.65 0.25
CA ARG A 75 -17.82 8.99 0.83
C ARG A 75 -18.67 9.02 2.09
N THR A 76 -19.90 8.51 2.02
CA THR A 76 -20.80 8.42 3.18
C THR A 76 -20.16 7.60 4.31
N SER A 77 -19.63 6.41 4.02
CA SER A 77 -18.99 5.57 5.03
C SER A 77 -17.79 6.24 5.72
N LEU A 78 -16.98 7.01 4.97
CA LEU A 78 -15.85 7.75 5.55
C LEU A 78 -16.31 8.94 6.42
N VAL A 79 -17.35 9.67 5.99
CA VAL A 79 -17.96 10.73 6.80
C VAL A 79 -18.52 10.17 8.10
N ASP A 80 -19.27 9.07 8.03
CA ASP A 80 -19.85 8.39 9.20
C ASP A 80 -18.77 7.85 10.15
N ALA A 81 -17.59 7.52 9.61
CA ALA A 81 -16.41 7.13 10.39
C ALA A 81 -15.61 8.33 10.96
N GLY A 82 -16.10 9.56 10.78
CA GLY A 82 -15.51 10.78 11.34
C GLY A 82 -14.33 11.34 10.55
N PHE A 83 -14.15 10.97 9.28
CA PHE A 83 -13.11 11.54 8.43
C PHE A 83 -13.61 12.84 7.78
N ARG A 84 -12.68 13.79 7.55
CA ARG A 84 -12.92 14.93 6.67
C ARG A 84 -12.76 14.47 5.22
N VAL A 85 -13.86 14.41 4.48
CA VAL A 85 -13.86 13.80 3.13
C VAL A 85 -13.91 14.84 2.02
N ARG A 86 -12.99 14.73 1.06
CA ARG A 86 -13.00 15.46 -0.20
C ARG A 86 -13.20 14.51 -1.38
N ASP A 87 -13.90 14.98 -2.39
CA ASP A 87 -13.96 14.30 -3.69
C ASP A 87 -12.99 14.99 -4.64
N ARG A 88 -12.29 14.24 -5.48
CA ARG A 88 -11.51 14.75 -6.59
C ARG A 88 -12.09 14.22 -7.89
N ARG A 89 -12.39 15.10 -8.86
CA ARG A 89 -12.82 14.71 -10.19
C ARG A 89 -11.83 15.18 -11.24
N PHE A 90 -11.48 14.31 -12.17
CA PHE A 90 -10.48 14.59 -13.20
C PHE A 90 -10.69 13.69 -14.42
N ALA A 91 -10.21 14.11 -15.58
CA ALA A 91 -10.21 13.28 -16.78
C ALA A 91 -8.88 12.51 -16.86
N ALA A 92 -8.94 11.22 -17.20
CA ALA A 92 -7.75 10.41 -17.39
C ALA A 92 -7.99 9.29 -18.40
N ARG A 93 -6.90 8.77 -18.98
CA ARG A 93 -6.93 7.59 -19.84
C ARG A 93 -7.01 6.33 -18.98
N THR A 94 -7.93 5.44 -19.32
CA THR A 94 -8.13 4.15 -18.65
C THR A 94 -8.09 3.01 -19.66
N ALA A 95 -8.07 1.77 -19.18
CA ALA A 95 -8.17 0.59 -20.04
C ALA A 95 -9.49 0.51 -20.85
N VAL A 96 -10.50 1.34 -20.54
CA VAL A 96 -11.76 1.43 -21.30
C VAL A 96 -11.91 2.76 -22.05
N GLY A 97 -10.79 3.44 -22.30
CA GLY A 97 -10.71 4.74 -22.96
C GLY A 97 -10.63 5.90 -21.97
N GLU A 98 -10.73 7.12 -22.50
CA GLU A 98 -10.72 8.33 -21.68
C GLU A 98 -12.04 8.48 -20.91
N ARG A 99 -11.93 8.74 -19.61
CA ARG A 99 -13.07 8.81 -18.68
C ARG A 99 -12.84 9.92 -17.67
N THR A 100 -13.94 10.53 -17.23
CA THR A 100 -13.95 11.32 -15.99
C THR A 100 -14.00 10.36 -14.82
N LEU A 101 -13.00 10.46 -13.94
CA LEU A 101 -12.85 9.66 -12.75
C LEU A 101 -13.20 10.49 -11.52
N ARG A 102 -13.53 9.78 -10.43
CA ARG A 102 -13.80 10.37 -9.13
C ARG A 102 -12.99 9.63 -8.08
N ASP A 103 -12.17 10.31 -7.31
CA ASP A 103 -11.53 9.75 -6.12
C ASP A 103 -12.17 10.32 -4.87
N VAL A 104 -12.17 9.53 -3.79
CA VAL A 104 -12.72 9.92 -2.50
C VAL A 104 -11.61 9.80 -1.47
N VAL A 105 -11.24 10.92 -0.85
CA VAL A 105 -10.14 11.00 0.10
C VAL A 105 -10.67 11.46 1.44
N GLY A 106 -10.61 10.59 2.44
CA GLY A 106 -10.91 10.89 3.84
C GLY A 106 -9.63 11.18 4.62
N VAL A 107 -9.59 12.29 5.34
CA VAL A 107 -8.45 12.67 6.19
C VAL A 107 -8.87 12.69 7.64
N ARG A 108 -8.07 12.04 8.49
CA ARG A 108 -8.16 12.10 9.95
C ARG A 108 -6.87 12.69 10.49
N ALA A 109 -6.95 13.90 11.03
CA ALA A 109 -5.79 14.58 11.60
C ALA A 109 -5.23 13.79 12.79
N GLY A 110 -3.91 13.65 12.82
CA GLY A 110 -3.16 13.18 13.99
C GLY A 110 -2.54 14.34 14.76
N LEU A 111 -1.71 14.02 15.74
CA LEU A 111 -0.94 15.00 16.52
C LEU A 111 0.17 15.70 15.70
N SER A 112 0.54 15.15 14.53
CA SER A 112 1.52 15.71 13.61
C SER A 112 1.01 15.79 12.19
N GLU A 113 1.65 16.64 11.39
CA GLU A 113 1.35 16.81 9.96
C GLU A 113 1.88 15.65 9.10
N ARG A 114 2.71 14.76 9.66
CA ARG A 114 3.20 13.55 8.97
C ARG A 114 2.04 12.63 8.64
N GLN A 115 2.10 11.94 7.50
CA GLN A 115 0.96 11.21 6.96
C GLN A 115 1.25 9.73 6.75
N ILE A 116 0.26 8.90 7.08
CA ILE A 116 0.16 7.51 6.62
C ILE A 116 -1.03 7.45 5.67
N VAL A 117 -0.79 7.02 4.43
CA VAL A 117 -1.82 6.96 3.39
C VAL A 117 -2.19 5.51 3.14
N VAL A 118 -3.47 5.23 3.01
CA VAL A 118 -4.00 3.91 2.60
C VAL A 118 -4.85 4.11 1.36
N VAL A 119 -4.53 3.39 0.30
CA VAL A 119 -5.15 3.50 -1.02
C VAL A 119 -5.83 2.19 -1.35
N ALA A 120 -7.05 2.24 -1.87
CA ALA A 120 -7.69 1.07 -2.48
C ALA A 120 -8.54 1.50 -3.67
N HIS A 121 -8.23 0.98 -4.85
CA HIS A 121 -9.14 1.12 -5.98
C HIS A 121 -10.44 0.36 -5.73
N ARG A 122 -11.53 0.92 -6.26
CA ARG A 122 -12.86 0.33 -6.17
C ARG A 122 -13.38 -0.14 -7.52
N ASP A 123 -12.82 0.38 -8.61
CA ASP A 123 -13.23 0.06 -9.97
C ASP A 123 -12.73 -1.32 -10.42
N ALA A 124 -13.36 -1.87 -11.44
CA ALA A 124 -12.95 -3.12 -12.09
C ALA A 124 -13.38 -3.20 -13.55
N LEU A 125 -12.53 -3.81 -14.37
CA LEU A 125 -12.80 -4.02 -15.80
C LEU A 125 -13.86 -5.10 -16.07
N TRP A 126 -14.06 -6.01 -15.13
CA TRP A 126 -14.92 -7.19 -15.28
C TRP A 126 -15.89 -7.33 -14.10
N ARG A 127 -16.90 -8.19 -14.27
CA ARG A 127 -17.96 -8.45 -13.28
C ARG A 127 -17.91 -9.91 -12.81
N PRO A 128 -18.21 -10.20 -11.52
CA PRO A 128 -18.40 -9.25 -10.43
C PRO A 128 -17.06 -8.77 -9.83
N ALA A 129 -15.94 -9.43 -10.15
CA ALA A 129 -14.60 -9.07 -9.67
C ALA A 129 -14.55 -8.86 -8.14
N THR A 130 -15.21 -9.74 -7.38
CA THR A 130 -15.37 -9.58 -5.92
C THR A 130 -14.03 -9.53 -5.17
N ALA A 131 -13.03 -10.30 -5.60
CA ALA A 131 -11.72 -10.26 -4.98
C ALA A 131 -11.03 -8.89 -5.12
N ASP A 132 -11.14 -8.21 -6.27
CA ASP A 132 -10.61 -6.84 -6.45
C ASP A 132 -11.28 -5.84 -5.50
N LEU A 133 -12.58 -6.02 -5.21
CA LEU A 133 -13.33 -5.13 -4.33
C LEU A 133 -12.97 -5.30 -2.84
N SER A 134 -12.25 -6.37 -2.49
CA SER A 134 -11.90 -6.66 -1.11
C SER A 134 -10.95 -5.65 -0.47
N GLY A 135 -10.09 -4.98 -1.25
CA GLY A 135 -9.28 -3.85 -0.80
C GLY A 135 -10.15 -2.68 -0.32
N THR A 136 -11.19 -2.32 -1.09
CA THR A 136 -12.16 -1.29 -0.68
C THR A 136 -12.94 -1.70 0.58
N ALA A 137 -13.38 -2.96 0.69
CA ALA A 137 -14.07 -3.43 1.88
C ALA A 137 -13.16 -3.38 3.13
N ALA A 138 -11.88 -3.74 2.99
CA ALA A 138 -10.89 -3.60 4.05
C ALA A 138 -10.66 -2.13 4.44
N LEU A 139 -10.57 -1.22 3.47
CA LEU A 139 -10.44 0.23 3.71
C LEU A 139 -11.61 0.79 4.53
N LEU A 140 -12.84 0.37 4.24
CA LEU A 140 -14.03 0.80 4.99
C LEU A 140 -14.03 0.26 6.43
N GLU A 141 -13.62 -0.99 6.65
CA GLU A 141 -13.48 -1.53 8.00
C GLU A 141 -12.34 -0.84 8.76
N LEU A 142 -11.22 -0.51 8.11
CA LEU A 142 -10.16 0.31 8.70
C LEU A 142 -10.68 1.68 9.12
N ALA A 143 -11.45 2.36 8.27
CA ALA A 143 -12.06 3.65 8.61
C ALA A 143 -12.89 3.56 9.90
N ARG A 144 -13.70 2.51 10.01
CA ARG A 144 -14.48 2.24 11.22
C ARG A 144 -13.60 1.97 12.43
N VAL A 145 -12.56 1.16 12.29
CA VAL A 145 -11.62 0.82 13.37
C VAL A 145 -10.95 2.07 13.92
N PHE A 146 -10.54 2.98 13.04
CA PHE A 146 -9.89 4.23 13.41
C PHE A 146 -10.85 5.31 13.89
N ASN A 147 -12.17 5.11 13.77
CA ASN A 147 -13.15 6.06 14.32
C ASN A 147 -12.90 6.30 15.82
N GLY A 148 -12.95 7.56 16.26
CA GLY A 148 -12.67 7.97 17.64
C GLY A 148 -11.23 7.77 18.15
N ARG A 149 -10.30 7.16 17.38
CA ARG A 149 -8.91 6.97 17.83
C ARG A 149 -8.06 8.24 17.71
N THR A 150 -7.21 8.45 18.70
CA THR A 150 -6.11 9.40 18.64
C THR A 150 -4.94 8.77 17.88
N LEU A 151 -4.36 9.52 16.94
CA LEU A 151 -3.23 9.09 16.12
C LEU A 151 -2.09 10.10 16.27
N ASN A 152 -0.85 9.63 16.21
CA ASN A 152 0.29 10.55 16.17
C ASN A 152 0.43 11.20 14.79
N LYS A 153 0.12 10.46 13.74
CA LYS A 153 0.22 10.88 12.34
C LYS A 153 -1.16 11.02 11.73
N THR A 154 -1.27 11.90 10.75
CA THR A 154 -2.48 12.07 9.98
C THR A 154 -2.73 10.82 9.13
N LEU A 155 -3.89 10.20 9.28
CA LEU A 155 -4.30 9.04 8.49
C LEU A 155 -5.15 9.50 7.31
N VAL A 156 -4.71 9.16 6.11
CA VAL A 156 -5.42 9.43 4.86
C VAL A 156 -5.92 8.12 4.28
N LEU A 157 -7.22 8.01 4.04
CA LEU A 157 -7.85 6.88 3.36
C LEU A 157 -8.35 7.34 2.00
N ALA A 158 -7.77 6.82 0.93
CA ALA A 158 -8.09 7.17 -0.45
C ALA A 158 -8.74 5.97 -1.16
N SER A 159 -9.97 6.16 -1.63
CA SER A 159 -10.60 5.23 -2.55
C SER A 159 -10.55 5.80 -3.97
N THR A 160 -9.80 5.11 -4.83
CA THR A 160 -9.45 5.58 -6.18
C THR A 160 -10.30 4.91 -7.27
N SER A 161 -10.36 5.55 -8.42
CA SER A 161 -10.85 5.00 -9.69
C SER A 161 -9.73 4.94 -10.73
N GLY A 162 -9.91 4.10 -11.75
CA GLY A 162 -8.90 3.88 -12.78
C GLY A 162 -7.71 3.06 -12.29
N GLY A 163 -7.82 2.43 -11.10
CA GLY A 163 -6.82 1.48 -10.61
C GLY A 163 -6.81 0.21 -11.45
N SER A 164 -7.97 -0.19 -11.99
CA SER A 164 -8.05 -1.35 -12.87
C SER A 164 -7.52 -1.05 -14.28
N GLY A 165 -6.25 -1.40 -14.52
CA GLY A 165 -5.60 -1.33 -15.83
C GLY A 165 -5.02 0.03 -16.23
N GLY A 166 -4.67 0.89 -15.27
CA GLY A 166 -4.01 2.16 -15.58
C GLY A 166 -3.60 3.08 -14.42
N ALA A 167 -3.83 2.68 -13.16
CA ALA A 167 -3.42 3.41 -11.94
C ALA A 167 -3.76 4.92 -11.90
N ALA A 168 -4.73 5.39 -12.70
CA ALA A 168 -4.94 6.82 -12.94
C ALA A 168 -5.33 7.60 -11.68
N GLY A 169 -6.12 7.01 -10.78
CA GLY A 169 -6.44 7.62 -9.49
C GLY A 169 -5.26 7.66 -8.52
N ALA A 170 -4.37 6.66 -8.57
CA ALA A 170 -3.15 6.69 -7.78
C ALA A 170 -2.21 7.80 -8.24
N ALA A 171 -2.07 8.00 -9.56
CA ALA A 171 -1.29 9.11 -10.14
C ALA A 171 -1.88 10.47 -9.72
N ALA A 172 -3.20 10.65 -9.84
CA ALA A 172 -3.86 11.88 -9.40
C ALA A 172 -3.69 12.13 -7.89
N LEU A 173 -3.76 11.08 -7.06
CA LEU A 173 -3.49 11.17 -5.63
C LEU A 173 -2.03 11.52 -5.34
N ALA A 174 -1.09 11.03 -6.13
CA ALA A 174 0.32 11.33 -5.98
C ALA A 174 0.59 12.83 -6.12
N ASP A 175 -0.04 13.49 -7.10
CA ASP A 175 0.04 14.95 -7.28
C ASP A 175 -0.45 15.72 -6.04
N ASP A 176 -1.49 15.21 -5.37
CA ASP A 176 -2.05 15.82 -4.16
C ASP A 176 -1.14 15.66 -2.93
N LEU A 177 -0.31 14.62 -2.92
CA LEU A 177 0.58 14.29 -1.82
C LEU A 177 1.99 14.84 -2.05
N ALA A 178 2.31 15.27 -3.27
CA ALA A 178 3.61 15.79 -3.65
C ALA A 178 4.04 16.94 -2.73
N GLY A 179 5.26 16.84 -2.20
CA GLY A 179 5.83 17.83 -1.27
C GLY A 179 5.32 17.74 0.18
N GLY A 180 4.37 16.85 0.48
CA GLY A 180 3.90 16.60 1.84
C GLY A 180 4.77 15.60 2.62
N PRO A 181 4.75 15.61 3.96
CA PRO A 181 5.51 14.69 4.80
C PRO A 181 4.85 13.30 4.89
N VAL A 182 4.87 12.54 3.79
CA VAL A 182 4.31 11.18 3.73
C VAL A 182 5.32 10.13 4.20
N ASP A 183 4.96 9.36 5.22
CA ASP A 183 5.83 8.33 5.83
C ASP A 183 5.68 6.96 5.18
N ALA A 184 4.47 6.65 4.71
CA ALA A 184 4.13 5.38 4.08
C ALA A 184 2.83 5.51 3.27
N VAL A 185 2.77 4.81 2.14
CA VAL A 185 1.54 4.59 1.38
C VAL A 185 1.27 3.09 1.26
N LEU A 186 0.19 2.60 1.88
CA LEU A 186 -0.28 1.22 1.75
C LEU A 186 -1.33 1.14 0.65
N VAL A 187 -1.02 0.49 -0.45
CA VAL A 187 -2.00 0.12 -1.48
C VAL A 187 -2.62 -1.23 -1.12
N LEU A 188 -3.94 -1.30 -0.97
CA LEU A 188 -4.69 -2.52 -0.68
C LEU A 188 -5.23 -3.11 -1.98
N GLY A 189 -4.70 -4.27 -2.38
CA GLY A 189 -5.16 -5.00 -3.56
C GLY A 189 -6.19 -6.08 -3.19
N ASP A 190 -5.91 -7.31 -3.60
CA ASP A 190 -6.72 -8.46 -3.22
C ASP A 190 -6.46 -8.86 -1.76
N MET A 191 -7.43 -8.61 -0.89
CA MET A 191 -7.36 -8.90 0.53
C MET A 191 -8.08 -10.21 0.90
N ALA A 192 -8.91 -10.77 0.02
CA ALA A 192 -9.79 -11.90 0.35
C ALA A 192 -9.62 -13.14 -0.54
N GLY A 193 -8.86 -13.04 -1.64
CA GLY A 193 -8.81 -14.04 -2.69
C GLY A 193 -8.29 -15.41 -2.25
N SER A 194 -8.88 -16.45 -2.86
CA SER A 194 -8.52 -17.85 -2.64
C SER A 194 -7.19 -18.25 -3.27
N ARG A 195 -6.66 -17.47 -4.21
CA ARG A 195 -5.36 -17.70 -4.84
C ARG A 195 -4.28 -16.92 -4.11
N GLU A 196 -3.24 -17.63 -3.67
CA GLU A 196 -2.01 -17.02 -3.18
C GLU A 196 -1.03 -16.82 -4.32
N ARG A 197 -0.45 -15.64 -4.43
CA ARG A 197 0.72 -15.40 -5.28
C ARG A 197 1.68 -14.51 -4.51
N ARG A 198 2.93 -14.96 -4.45
CA ARG A 198 4.02 -14.23 -3.80
C ARG A 198 4.74 -13.35 -4.82
N PRO A 199 5.30 -12.19 -4.41
CA PRO A 199 5.27 -11.66 -3.04
C PRO A 199 3.92 -11.00 -2.69
N MET A 200 3.52 -11.12 -1.42
CA MET A 200 2.28 -10.54 -0.89
C MET A 200 2.44 -9.08 -0.45
N VAL A 201 3.69 -8.68 -0.14
CA VAL A 201 4.10 -7.28 0.02
C VAL A 201 4.98 -6.97 -1.17
N VAL A 202 4.49 -6.10 -2.04
CA VAL A 202 5.17 -5.77 -3.29
C VAL A 202 5.79 -4.37 -3.18
N PRO A 203 7.12 -4.24 -3.28
CA PRO A 203 7.84 -3.01 -2.96
C PRO A 203 8.25 -2.17 -4.18
N TRP A 204 7.56 -2.30 -5.33
CA TRP A 204 8.08 -1.82 -6.61
C TRP A 204 7.49 -0.49 -7.10
N SER A 205 8.40 0.34 -7.62
CA SER A 205 8.17 1.61 -8.31
C SER A 205 8.21 1.51 -9.83
N ASN A 206 7.58 2.47 -10.54
CA ASN A 206 7.81 2.75 -11.98
C ASN A 206 9.03 3.66 -12.24
N ALA A 207 9.71 4.14 -11.19
CA ALA A 207 10.95 4.92 -11.25
C ALA A 207 12.10 4.19 -10.53
N VAL A 208 13.33 4.71 -10.67
CA VAL A 208 14.52 4.22 -9.96
C VAL A 208 14.39 4.59 -8.47
N GLY A 209 13.63 3.80 -7.73
CA GLY A 209 13.38 4.00 -6.30
C GLY A 209 12.79 2.74 -5.69
N ILE A 210 13.39 2.26 -4.61
CA ILE A 210 12.85 1.17 -3.79
C ILE A 210 12.12 1.85 -2.62
N ALA A 211 10.87 1.46 -2.34
CA ALA A 211 10.14 1.93 -1.17
C ALA A 211 11.03 1.86 0.10
N PRO A 212 10.95 2.81 1.04
CA PRO A 212 11.80 2.81 2.22
C PRO A 212 11.73 1.46 2.94
N LEU A 213 12.92 0.93 3.26
CA LEU A 213 13.09 -0.44 3.71
C LEU A 213 12.29 -0.75 4.99
N GLN A 214 12.11 0.23 5.89
CA GLN A 214 11.43 0.02 7.18
C GLN A 214 9.91 -0.19 7.08
N PRO A 215 9.12 0.64 6.37
CA PRO A 215 7.70 0.34 6.09
C PRO A 215 7.48 -1.03 5.47
N ARG A 216 8.32 -1.43 4.51
CA ARG A 216 8.28 -2.76 3.89
C ARG A 216 8.50 -3.87 4.91
N LEU A 217 9.59 -3.81 5.68
CA LEU A 217 9.89 -4.81 6.71
C LEU A 217 8.80 -4.89 7.78
N THR A 218 8.17 -3.76 8.11
CA THR A 218 7.03 -3.68 9.04
C THR A 218 5.81 -4.44 8.50
N ALA A 219 5.50 -4.27 7.22
CA ALA A 219 4.42 -5.00 6.57
C ALA A 219 4.73 -6.50 6.43
N GLU A 220 5.95 -6.87 6.05
CA GLU A 220 6.39 -8.27 5.93
C GLU A 220 6.32 -8.99 7.29
N ALA A 221 6.76 -8.33 8.36
CA ALA A 221 6.64 -8.85 9.72
C ALA A 221 5.16 -9.01 10.14
N ALA A 222 4.30 -8.05 9.79
CA ALA A 222 2.88 -8.15 10.07
C ALA A 222 2.22 -9.32 9.31
N VAL A 223 2.56 -9.54 8.03
CA VAL A 223 2.07 -10.69 7.25
C VAL A 223 2.45 -12.00 7.93
N GLN A 224 3.72 -12.15 8.32
CA GLN A 224 4.22 -13.36 8.97
C GLN A 224 3.47 -13.65 10.28
N LEU A 225 3.20 -12.62 11.09
CA LEU A 225 2.47 -12.76 12.35
C LEU A 225 1.00 -13.15 12.15
N GLU A 226 0.31 -12.51 11.19
CA GLU A 226 -1.15 -12.67 11.05
C GLU A 226 -1.56 -13.87 10.19
N THR A 227 -0.70 -14.31 9.27
CA THR A 227 -0.99 -15.39 8.33
C THR A 227 -0.16 -16.65 8.57
N GLY A 228 0.96 -16.54 9.31
CA GLY A 228 1.98 -17.58 9.38
C GLY A 228 2.81 -17.75 8.10
N LEU A 229 2.50 -17.01 7.04
CA LEU A 229 3.15 -17.09 5.74
C LEU A 229 4.27 -16.06 5.64
N GLN A 230 5.37 -16.47 5.01
CA GLN A 230 6.36 -15.49 4.56
C GLN A 230 5.76 -14.69 3.41
N ALA A 231 5.84 -13.36 3.48
CA ALA A 231 5.40 -12.47 2.42
C ALA A 231 6.04 -12.80 1.06
N GLY A 232 7.20 -13.48 1.07
CA GLY A 232 7.93 -13.92 -0.10
C GLY A 232 8.87 -12.84 -0.61
N GLN A 233 10.03 -13.24 -1.11
CA GLN A 233 10.94 -12.34 -1.82
C GLN A 233 10.71 -12.50 -3.33
N PRO A 234 10.80 -11.41 -4.11
CA PRO A 234 10.81 -11.52 -5.56
C PRO A 234 12.01 -12.36 -6.02
N GLY A 235 11.82 -13.26 -6.99
CA GLY A 235 12.94 -14.02 -7.56
C GLY A 235 13.92 -13.13 -8.31
N ALA A 236 15.22 -13.39 -8.22
CA ALA A 236 16.29 -12.54 -8.78
C ALA A 236 16.10 -12.20 -10.28
N LEU A 237 15.63 -13.14 -11.09
CA LEU A 237 15.32 -12.92 -12.52
C LEU A 237 14.20 -11.89 -12.75
N SER A 238 13.21 -11.85 -11.85
CA SER A 238 12.14 -10.84 -11.91
C SER A 238 12.61 -9.44 -11.49
N GLN A 239 13.65 -9.35 -10.66
CA GLN A 239 14.28 -8.08 -10.27
C GLN A 239 15.11 -7.53 -11.43
N PHE A 240 15.89 -8.39 -12.10
CA PHE A 240 16.65 -8.02 -13.30
C PHE A 240 15.77 -7.61 -14.48
N ALA A 241 14.70 -8.35 -14.75
CA ALA A 241 13.77 -7.99 -15.83
C ALA A 241 13.10 -6.63 -15.60
N ARG A 242 12.87 -6.23 -14.35
CA ARG A 242 12.29 -4.92 -13.99
C ARG A 242 13.29 -3.77 -14.03
N LEU A 243 14.57 -4.04 -13.76
CA LEU A 243 15.65 -3.08 -14.01
C LEU A 243 15.82 -2.81 -15.51
N ALA A 244 15.53 -3.80 -16.35
CA ALA A 244 15.56 -3.66 -17.81
C ALA A 244 14.29 -3.03 -18.41
N PHE A 245 13.12 -3.26 -17.80
CA PHE A 245 11.83 -2.70 -18.23
C PHE A 245 10.95 -2.32 -17.01
N PRO A 246 11.02 -1.06 -16.51
CA PRO A 246 10.24 -0.60 -15.36
C PRO A 246 8.77 -0.36 -15.77
N LEU A 247 8.01 -1.45 -15.92
CA LEU A 247 6.57 -1.42 -16.13
C LEU A 247 5.89 -2.16 -14.98
N THR A 248 5.38 -1.42 -13.99
CA THR A 248 4.44 -1.95 -13.01
C THR A 248 3.02 -1.59 -13.43
N ALA A 249 2.11 -2.55 -13.34
CA ALA A 249 0.71 -2.39 -13.75
C ALA A 249 -0.20 -1.95 -12.59
N GLY A 250 0.36 -1.67 -11.41
CA GLY A 250 -0.37 -1.43 -10.17
C GLY A 250 -0.24 0.01 -9.66
N GLU A 251 -1.20 0.43 -8.84
CA GLU A 251 -1.29 1.78 -8.27
C GLU A 251 -0.04 2.22 -7.48
N GLN A 252 0.67 1.26 -6.87
CA GLN A 252 1.91 1.52 -6.15
C GLN A 252 3.03 2.09 -7.04
N GLY A 253 3.04 1.74 -8.34
CA GLY A 253 4.06 2.18 -9.27
C GLY A 253 4.05 3.68 -9.53
N GLU A 254 2.86 4.26 -9.68
CA GLU A 254 2.67 5.70 -9.92
C GLU A 254 3.00 6.53 -8.67
N LEU A 255 2.62 6.01 -7.50
CA LEU A 255 2.92 6.66 -6.22
C LEU A 255 4.42 6.68 -5.94
N ASP A 256 5.10 5.54 -6.12
CA ASP A 256 6.55 5.49 -5.96
C ASP A 256 7.29 6.31 -7.04
N ALA A 257 6.74 6.41 -8.27
CA ALA A 257 7.32 7.26 -9.31
C ALA A 257 7.28 8.75 -8.95
N ALA A 258 6.31 9.16 -8.14
CA ALA A 258 6.23 10.50 -7.54
C ALA A 258 7.12 10.66 -6.29
N GLY A 259 7.94 9.65 -5.95
CA GLY A 259 8.83 9.67 -4.79
C GLY A 259 8.13 9.38 -3.46
N LEU A 260 6.89 8.90 -3.47
CA LEU A 260 6.18 8.51 -2.25
C LEU A 260 6.63 7.11 -1.79
N PRO A 261 6.65 6.83 -0.48
CA PRO A 261 7.06 5.54 0.06
C PRO A 261 5.93 4.50 0.00
N ALA A 262 5.59 3.99 -1.19
CA ALA A 262 4.44 3.13 -1.41
C ALA A 262 4.78 1.63 -1.45
N PHE A 263 3.81 0.80 -1.06
CA PHE A 263 3.88 -0.64 -1.28
C PHE A 263 2.48 -1.23 -1.40
N LEU A 264 2.38 -2.33 -2.16
CA LEU A 264 1.13 -3.07 -2.31
C LEU A 264 1.07 -4.23 -1.32
N LEU A 265 -0.05 -4.31 -0.60
CA LEU A 265 -0.45 -5.46 0.21
C LEU A 265 -1.56 -6.22 -0.53
N SER A 266 -1.24 -7.41 -1.04
CA SER A 266 -2.15 -8.20 -1.87
C SER A 266 -1.87 -9.71 -1.78
N ARG A 267 -2.92 -10.51 -1.59
CA ARG A 267 -2.89 -11.98 -1.64
C ARG A 267 -2.48 -12.53 -3.00
N SER A 268 -2.80 -11.81 -4.06
CA SER A 268 -2.53 -12.21 -5.44
C SER A 268 -1.33 -11.48 -6.06
N GLY A 269 -0.57 -10.74 -5.23
CA GLY A 269 0.54 -9.90 -5.66
C GLY A 269 0.10 -8.86 -6.69
N GLU A 270 1.05 -8.42 -7.52
CA GLU A 270 0.80 -7.36 -8.52
C GLU A 270 -0.11 -7.76 -9.67
N ARG A 271 -0.22 -9.06 -9.96
CA ARG A 271 -1.05 -9.51 -11.09
C ARG A 271 -2.54 -9.32 -10.78
N GLY A 272 -2.89 -9.17 -9.51
CA GLY A 272 -4.27 -9.16 -9.05
C GLY A 272 -4.94 -10.53 -9.15
N PRO A 273 -6.18 -10.62 -8.64
CA PRO A 273 -6.99 -11.83 -8.67
C PRO A 273 -7.52 -12.11 -10.08
N GLY A 274 -8.00 -13.33 -10.29
CA GLY A 274 -8.75 -13.66 -11.50
C GLY A 274 -10.19 -13.15 -11.43
N ARG A 275 -10.85 -13.01 -12.58
CA ARG A 275 -12.24 -12.51 -12.72
C ARG A 275 -13.26 -13.16 -11.76
N ALA A 276 -13.11 -14.46 -11.51
CA ALA A 276 -14.00 -15.27 -10.68
C ALA A 276 -13.26 -15.91 -9.48
N THR A 277 -12.20 -15.27 -9.00
CA THR A 277 -11.50 -15.75 -7.79
C THR A 277 -12.46 -15.73 -6.59
N ALA A 278 -12.63 -16.90 -5.97
CA ALA A 278 -13.40 -17.03 -4.74
C ALA A 278 -12.78 -16.22 -3.60
N VAL A 279 -13.61 -15.73 -2.69
CA VAL A 279 -13.18 -14.89 -1.55
C VAL A 279 -13.39 -15.63 -0.22
N SER A 280 -12.58 -15.31 0.79
CA SER A 280 -12.62 -15.95 2.11
C SER A 280 -12.68 -14.92 3.25
N PRO A 281 -13.58 -15.09 4.23
CA PRO A 281 -13.68 -14.18 5.38
C PRO A 281 -12.45 -14.26 6.28
N VAL A 282 -11.90 -15.47 6.45
CA VAL A 282 -10.68 -15.69 7.25
C VAL A 282 -9.51 -14.93 6.63
N ARG A 283 -9.34 -15.01 5.31
CA ARG A 283 -8.24 -14.33 4.61
C ARG A 283 -8.39 -12.82 4.66
N LEU A 284 -9.61 -12.31 4.46
CA LEU A 284 -9.89 -10.89 4.60
C LEU A 284 -9.59 -10.39 6.01
N GLY A 285 -9.94 -11.19 7.04
CA GLY A 285 -9.58 -10.90 8.43
C GLY A 285 -8.06 -10.86 8.65
N GLN A 286 -7.32 -11.84 8.14
CA GLN A 286 -5.85 -11.89 8.28
C GLN A 286 -5.16 -10.69 7.59
N MET A 287 -5.57 -10.39 6.35
CA MET A 287 -4.99 -9.30 5.57
C MET A 287 -5.39 -7.93 6.14
N GLY A 288 -6.62 -7.77 6.60
CA GLY A 288 -7.07 -6.54 7.26
C GLY A 288 -6.36 -6.29 8.59
N ARG A 289 -6.15 -7.33 9.40
CA ARG A 289 -5.34 -7.24 10.63
C ARG A 289 -3.87 -6.94 10.33
N THR A 290 -3.34 -7.46 9.22
CA THR A 290 -2.00 -7.11 8.73
C THR A 290 -1.91 -5.61 8.45
N ALA A 291 -2.83 -5.06 7.66
CA ALA A 291 -2.87 -3.64 7.35
C ALA A 291 -2.99 -2.78 8.63
N LEU A 292 -3.91 -3.13 9.53
CA LEU A 292 -4.10 -2.44 10.81
C LEU A 292 -2.83 -2.45 11.66
N ARG A 293 -2.16 -3.61 11.78
CA ARG A 293 -0.92 -3.76 12.53
C ARG A 293 0.19 -2.89 11.93
N SER A 294 0.33 -2.88 10.60
CA SER A 294 1.31 -2.05 9.90
C SER A 294 1.05 -0.56 10.13
N ILE A 295 -0.18 -0.09 9.98
CA ILE A 295 -0.55 1.33 10.22
C ILE A 295 -0.24 1.71 11.67
N THR A 296 -0.64 0.87 12.62
CA THR A 296 -0.45 1.14 14.06
C THR A 296 1.03 1.17 14.43
N ALA A 297 1.86 0.29 13.86
CA ALA A 297 3.31 0.30 14.06
C ALA A 297 4.00 1.50 13.40
N LEU A 298 3.48 1.98 12.26
CA LEU A 298 3.98 3.19 11.60
C LEU A 298 3.57 4.46 12.35
N ASP A 299 2.39 4.47 12.97
CA ASP A 299 1.86 5.59 13.75
C ASP A 299 2.59 5.76 15.09
N SER A 300 3.02 4.68 15.74
CA SER A 300 3.68 4.73 17.06
C SER A 300 5.07 5.41 17.05
N ARG A 301 5.64 5.70 15.88
CA ARG A 301 6.92 6.40 15.77
C ARG A 301 6.74 7.92 15.83
N ALA A 302 7.16 8.52 16.95
CA ALA A 302 7.59 9.92 16.97
C ALA A 302 8.81 10.08 16.06
N ALA A 303 8.85 11.13 15.24
CA ALA A 303 10.04 11.44 14.46
C ALA A 303 11.23 11.56 15.42
N ALA A 304 12.30 10.81 15.16
CA ALA A 304 13.58 11.17 15.73
C ALA A 304 13.89 12.56 15.17
N GLY A 305 14.09 13.53 16.07
CA GLY A 305 14.47 14.90 15.70
C GLY A 305 15.78 14.95 14.94
#